data_AF-A0A1E5UVD7-F1
#
_entry.id   AF-A0A1E5UVD7-F1
#
_cell.length_a   1.000
_cell.length_b   1.000
_cell.length_c   1.000
_cell.angle_alpha   90.00
_cell.angle_beta   90.00
_cell.angle_gamma   90.00
#
_symmetry.space_group_name_H-M   'P 1'
#
loop_
_entity.id
_entity.type
_entity.pdbx_description
1 polymer ?
#
loop_
_entity_poly.entity_id
_entity_poly.type
_entity_poly.pdbx_seq_one_letter_code
_entity_poly.pdbx_strand_id
1 'polypeptide(L)'
;MTDSNKGWHSEWFYVANPELPLPVFSGRFAEKLRHWEWGPDADERRMWSGPMHDMLRELKTTGLTGVKVLWTFFERRIQPLKAWAHPMFRYTSTGNPTRMSPDELTPAEVKSRVWAVIRRQEDLPEINRHAAGLAPNLAARHAEHDPVPVSACSLLYFDLR
;
A
#
# COMPACT_ATOMS: atom_id res chain seq x y z
N MET A 1 -30.45 -5.85 -1.49
CA MET A 1 -30.26 -5.00 -2.70
C MET A 1 -29.22 -5.71 -3.54
N THR A 2 -29.59 -6.14 -4.75
CA THR A 2 -28.73 -6.97 -5.61
C THR A 2 -28.25 -6.06 -6.73
N ASP A 3 -27.07 -5.45 -6.58
CA ASP A 3 -26.47 -4.68 -7.66
C ASP A 3 -26.10 -5.63 -8.79
N SER A 4 -26.76 -5.46 -9.94
CA SER A 4 -26.47 -6.20 -11.16
C SER A 4 -25.13 -5.74 -11.69
N ASN A 5 -24.19 -6.66 -11.93
CA ASN A 5 -22.88 -6.31 -12.47
C ASN A 5 -22.92 -5.79 -13.93
N LYS A 6 -24.08 -5.80 -14.60
CA LYS A 6 -24.23 -5.47 -16.02
C LYS A 6 -23.53 -4.15 -16.37
N GLY A 7 -22.60 -4.21 -17.32
CA GLY A 7 -21.77 -3.08 -17.77
C GLY A 7 -20.28 -3.24 -17.51
N TRP A 8 -19.87 -4.18 -16.63
CA TRP A 8 -18.45 -4.38 -16.31
C TRP A 8 -17.58 -4.81 -17.52
N HIS A 9 -18.16 -5.51 -18.49
CA HIS A 9 -17.44 -6.09 -19.62
C HIS A 9 -16.93 -5.06 -20.64
N SER A 10 -17.47 -3.84 -20.68
CA SER A 10 -16.96 -2.80 -21.60
C SER A 10 -15.63 -2.19 -21.15
N GLU A 11 -15.28 -2.34 -19.88
CA GLU A 11 -14.09 -1.75 -19.25
C GLU A 11 -12.97 -2.77 -19.00
N TRP A 12 -13.18 -4.05 -19.35
CA TRP A 12 -12.22 -5.12 -19.12
C TRP A 12 -11.77 -5.73 -20.45
N PHE A 13 -10.47 -5.95 -20.59
CA PHE A 13 -9.89 -6.71 -21.70
C PHE A 13 -9.10 -7.91 -21.15
N TYR A 14 -9.06 -8.99 -21.93
CA TYR A 14 -8.27 -10.16 -21.58
C TYR A 14 -6.78 -9.89 -21.79
N VAL A 15 -5.98 -10.21 -20.78
CA VAL A 15 -4.51 -10.22 -20.86
C VAL A 15 -4.07 -11.68 -20.93
N ALA A 16 -3.12 -11.98 -21.81
CA ALA A 16 -2.55 -13.31 -21.91
C ALA A 16 -1.88 -13.71 -20.58
N ASN A 17 -2.04 -14.97 -20.20
CA ASN A 17 -1.41 -15.52 -19.00
C ASN A 17 0.12 -15.48 -19.20
N PRO A 18 0.91 -14.90 -18.27
CA PRO A 18 2.37 -14.91 -18.37
C PRO A 18 2.93 -16.35 -18.36
N GLU A 19 4.21 -16.50 -18.70
CA GLU A 19 4.89 -17.81 -18.77
C GLU A 19 4.80 -18.64 -17.48
N LEU A 20 4.63 -17.96 -16.33
CA LEU A 20 4.14 -18.59 -15.10
C LEU A 20 2.60 -18.51 -15.10
N PRO A 21 1.89 -19.60 -15.42
CA PRO A 21 0.44 -19.55 -15.53
C PRO A 21 -0.16 -19.22 -14.16
N LEU A 22 -1.11 -18.27 -14.15
CA LEU A 22 -2.00 -18.08 -13.02
C LEU A 22 -2.59 -19.43 -12.58
N PRO A 23 -2.83 -19.63 -11.27
CA PRO A 23 -3.49 -20.83 -10.77
C PRO A 23 -4.79 -21.10 -11.51
N VAL A 24 -5.12 -22.37 -11.70
CA VAL A 24 -6.38 -22.79 -12.33
C VAL A 24 -7.54 -22.11 -11.58
N PHE A 25 -8.45 -21.49 -12.34
CA PHE A 25 -9.64 -20.87 -11.76
C PHE A 25 -10.41 -21.91 -10.94
N SER A 26 -10.46 -21.70 -9.63
CA SER A 26 -11.01 -22.70 -8.70
C SER A 26 -12.54 -22.74 -8.69
N GLY A 27 -13.22 -21.76 -9.29
CA GLY A 27 -14.68 -21.60 -9.21
C GLY A 27 -15.21 -21.32 -7.81
N ARG A 28 -14.34 -21.21 -6.81
CA ARG A 28 -14.72 -20.94 -5.42
C ARG A 28 -14.85 -19.45 -5.20
N PHE A 29 -15.95 -19.06 -4.56
CA PHE A 29 -16.10 -17.69 -4.08
C PHE A 29 -15.28 -17.50 -2.80
N ALA A 30 -14.77 -16.29 -2.59
CA ALA A 30 -14.10 -15.95 -1.34
C ALA A 30 -15.12 -16.06 -0.19
N GLU A 31 -14.86 -16.98 0.74
CA GLU A 31 -15.68 -17.13 1.94
C GLU A 31 -15.25 -16.10 2.99
N LYS A 32 -16.23 -15.40 3.57
CA LYS A 32 -15.95 -14.47 4.66
C LYS A 32 -15.59 -15.25 5.91
N LEU A 33 -14.31 -15.31 6.24
CA LEU A 33 -13.84 -15.85 7.51
C LEU A 33 -14.27 -14.94 8.66
N ARG A 34 -14.75 -15.53 9.77
CA ARG A 34 -15.10 -14.79 10.99
C ARG A 34 -13.87 -14.33 11.77
N HIS A 35 -12.77 -15.05 11.60
CA HIS A 35 -11.47 -14.73 12.17
C HIS A 35 -10.42 -14.94 11.08
N TRP A 36 -9.50 -14.01 11.00
CA TRP A 36 -8.34 -14.11 10.12
C TRP A 36 -7.26 -14.89 10.87
N GLU A 37 -7.08 -16.17 10.53
CA GLU A 37 -6.13 -17.07 11.22
C GLU A 37 -4.67 -16.77 10.90
N TRP A 38 -4.42 -15.96 9.87
CA TRP A 38 -3.07 -15.68 9.39
C TRP A 38 -2.55 -14.36 9.95
N GLY A 39 -1.52 -14.38 10.78
CA GLY A 39 -0.94 -13.15 11.32
C GLY A 39 -0.09 -13.40 12.56
N PRO A 40 0.44 -12.33 13.17
CA PRO A 40 1.22 -12.46 14.40
C PRO A 40 0.38 -13.08 15.51
N ASP A 41 1.03 -13.90 16.32
CA ASP A 41 0.40 -14.53 17.47
C ASP A 41 -0.06 -13.49 18.51
N ALA A 42 -0.73 -13.95 19.57
CA ALA A 42 -1.30 -13.05 20.56
C ALA A 42 -0.23 -12.20 21.28
N ASP A 43 0.95 -12.78 21.53
CA ASP A 43 2.05 -12.13 22.24
C ASP A 43 2.79 -11.15 21.33
N GLU A 44 3.08 -11.55 20.09
CA GLU A 44 3.63 -10.67 19.05
C GLU A 44 2.71 -9.49 18.79
N ARG A 45 1.40 -9.73 18.64
CA ARG A 45 0.42 -8.66 18.43
C ARG A 45 0.40 -7.70 19.61
N ARG A 46 0.42 -8.20 20.85
CA ARG A 46 0.45 -7.36 22.05
C ARG A 46 1.74 -6.53 22.11
N MET A 47 2.87 -7.14 21.79
CA MET A 47 4.19 -6.49 21.78
C MET A 47 4.23 -5.32 20.79
N TRP A 48 3.65 -5.46 19.59
CA TRP A 48 3.72 -4.43 18.56
C TRP A 48 2.58 -3.41 18.59
N SER A 49 1.37 -3.80 19.00
CA SER A 49 0.19 -2.93 18.86
C SER A 49 0.30 -1.64 19.66
N GLY A 50 0.78 -1.71 20.91
CA GLY A 50 0.93 -0.52 21.77
C GLY A 50 1.90 0.50 21.16
N PRO A 51 3.19 0.14 20.97
CA PRO A 51 4.19 1.03 20.39
C PRO A 51 3.80 1.57 19.01
N MET A 52 3.24 0.72 18.13
CA MET A 52 2.82 1.17 16.80
C MET A 52 1.68 2.19 16.87
N HIS A 53 0.71 2.02 17.78
CA HIS A 53 -0.35 3.00 17.95
C HIS A 53 0.16 4.35 18.45
N ASP A 54 1.14 4.36 19.36
CA ASP A 54 1.73 5.59 19.86
C ASP A 54 2.52 6.32 18.76
N MET A 55 3.34 5.59 18.00
CA MET A 55 4.03 6.13 16.82
C MET A 55 3.05 6.68 15.78
N LEU A 56 1.98 5.94 15.47
CA LEU A 56 0.95 6.39 14.52
C LEU A 56 0.21 7.62 15.02
N ARG A 57 -0.03 7.73 16.32
CA ARG A 57 -0.64 8.91 16.93
C ARG A 57 0.26 10.14 16.75
N GLU A 58 1.56 10.00 17.00
CA GLU A 58 2.53 11.08 16.78
C GLU A 58 2.64 11.48 15.31
N LEU A 59 2.63 10.51 14.40
CA LEU A 59 2.62 10.80 12.97
C LEU A 59 1.35 11.54 12.56
N LYS A 60 0.20 11.15 13.12
CA LYS A 60 -1.07 11.83 12.86
C LYS A 60 -1.07 13.26 13.42
N THR A 61 -0.56 13.50 14.62
CA THR A 61 -0.48 14.86 15.20
C THR A 61 0.51 15.75 14.45
N THR A 62 1.56 15.17 13.87
CA THR A 62 2.51 15.88 12.97
C THR A 62 1.99 16.03 11.54
N GLY A 63 0.74 15.62 11.28
CA GLY A 63 0.04 15.88 10.03
C GLY A 63 0.21 14.79 8.97
N LEU A 64 0.43 13.53 9.36
CA LEU A 64 0.27 12.39 8.46
C LEU A 64 -1.22 12.21 8.12
N THR A 65 -1.53 12.26 6.83
CA THR A 65 -2.89 12.12 6.28
C THR A 65 -2.94 10.98 5.27
N GLY A 66 -4.15 10.52 4.95
CA GLY A 66 -4.35 9.55 3.86
C GLY A 66 -3.84 10.08 2.51
N VAL A 67 -3.96 11.40 2.28
CA VAL A 67 -3.43 12.07 1.08
C VAL A 67 -1.93 11.86 0.98
N LYS A 68 -1.17 12.14 2.05
CA LYS A 68 0.29 11.96 2.08
C LYS A 68 0.73 10.52 1.84
N VAL A 69 0.02 9.57 2.46
CA VAL A 69 0.31 8.13 2.29
C VAL A 69 0.10 7.71 0.84
N LEU A 70 -1.06 8.04 0.26
CA LEU A 70 -1.37 7.70 -1.13
C LEU A 70 -0.45 8.42 -2.12
N TRP A 71 -0.15 9.69 -1.87
CA TRP A 71 0.80 10.47 -2.66
C TRP A 71 2.15 9.74 -2.73
N THR A 72 2.69 9.34 -1.58
CA THR A 72 3.96 8.61 -1.47
C THR A 72 3.93 7.30 -2.26
N PHE A 73 2.84 6.52 -2.18
CA PHE A 73 2.72 5.27 -2.94
C PHE A 73 2.75 5.51 -4.45
N PHE A 74 1.99 6.50 -4.93
CA PHE A 74 1.92 6.80 -6.37
C PHE A 74 3.22 7.39 -6.91
N GLU A 75 3.80 8.36 -6.21
CA GLU A 75 5.10 8.96 -6.54
C GLU A 75 6.21 7.91 -6.59
N ARG A 76 6.26 7.01 -5.60
CA ARG A 76 7.23 5.91 -5.56
C ARG A 76 6.88 4.75 -6.47
N ARG A 77 5.76 4.79 -7.21
CA ARG A 77 5.28 3.70 -8.09
C ARG A 77 5.10 2.37 -7.36
N ILE A 78 4.65 2.39 -6.11
CA ILE A 78 4.45 1.19 -5.28
C ILE A 78 2.96 0.87 -5.17
N GLN A 79 2.63 -0.41 -5.32
CA GLN A 79 1.30 -0.91 -5.01
C GLN A 79 1.27 -1.48 -3.58
N PRO A 80 0.37 -0.98 -2.70
CA PRO A 80 0.27 -1.41 -1.30
C PRO A 80 0.12 -2.91 -1.09
N LEU A 81 -0.59 -3.58 -1.99
CA LEU A 81 -0.96 -4.99 -1.89
C LEU A 81 -0.05 -5.91 -2.73
N LYS A 82 0.94 -5.37 -3.44
CA LYS A 82 1.91 -6.18 -4.16
C LYS A 82 2.89 -6.79 -3.16
N ALA A 83 3.35 -8.02 -3.40
CA ALA A 83 4.46 -8.56 -2.65
C ALA A 83 5.71 -7.69 -2.84
N TRP A 84 6.33 -7.25 -1.75
CA TRP A 84 7.49 -6.37 -1.80
C TRP A 84 8.77 -7.17 -1.58
N ALA A 85 9.81 -6.83 -2.34
CA ALA A 85 11.13 -7.43 -2.13
C ALA A 85 11.68 -7.05 -0.76
N HIS A 86 11.44 -5.79 -0.33
CA HIS A 86 11.92 -5.24 0.94
C HIS A 86 10.81 -4.41 1.61
N PRO A 87 10.82 -4.27 2.94
CA PRO A 87 9.92 -3.35 3.64
C PRO A 87 10.03 -1.91 3.12
N MET A 88 8.92 -1.18 3.08
CA MET A 88 8.88 0.17 2.48
C MET A 88 9.77 1.20 3.17
N PHE A 89 10.03 1.05 4.47
CA PHE A 89 10.95 1.94 5.18
C PHE A 89 12.39 1.85 4.66
N ARG A 90 12.73 0.80 3.91
CA ARG A 90 14.01 0.63 3.18
C ARG A 90 13.94 1.07 1.73
N TYR A 91 12.89 1.81 1.33
CA TYR A 91 12.82 2.37 -0.01
C TYR A 91 13.90 3.45 -0.18
N THR A 92 14.86 3.20 -1.06
CA THR A 92 16.02 4.08 -1.26
C THR A 92 15.91 4.95 -2.51
N SER A 93 15.40 4.42 -3.63
CA SER A 93 15.39 5.16 -4.90
C SER A 93 14.54 4.52 -6.00
N THR A 94 14.59 5.13 -7.18
CA THR A 94 14.01 4.66 -8.45
C THR A 94 14.54 3.30 -8.92
N GLY A 95 15.68 2.82 -8.40
CA GLY A 95 16.21 1.49 -8.67
C GLY A 95 15.58 0.37 -7.83
N ASN A 96 14.61 0.67 -6.97
CA ASN A 96 14.02 -0.34 -6.09
C ASN A 96 13.19 -1.36 -6.90
N PRO A 97 13.44 -2.68 -6.75
CA PRO A 97 12.76 -3.73 -7.52
C PRO A 97 11.26 -3.83 -7.23
N THR A 98 10.79 -3.21 -6.15
CA THR A 98 9.38 -3.18 -5.78
C THR A 98 8.57 -2.22 -6.66
N ARG A 99 9.22 -1.27 -7.35
CA ARG A 99 8.56 -0.30 -8.23
C ARG A 99 7.82 -1.00 -9.38
N MET A 100 6.67 -0.45 -9.75
CA MET A 100 5.90 -0.90 -10.90
C MET A 100 6.46 -0.37 -12.23
N SER A 101 7.25 0.70 -12.20
CA SER A 101 7.80 1.37 -13.37
C SER A 101 9.04 2.15 -12.98
N PRO A 102 10.07 2.23 -13.85
CA PRO A 102 11.17 3.16 -13.65
C PRO A 102 10.68 4.61 -13.78
N ASP A 103 9.77 4.88 -14.72
CA ASP A 103 9.26 6.22 -15.03
C ASP A 103 8.68 6.95 -13.81
N GLU A 104 9.07 8.21 -13.69
CA GLU A 104 8.55 9.13 -12.69
C GLU A 104 7.22 9.72 -13.15
N LEU A 105 6.35 10.00 -12.17
CA LEU A 105 5.10 10.70 -12.44
C LEU A 105 5.28 12.19 -12.19
N THR A 106 4.71 12.99 -13.07
CA THR A 106 4.55 14.43 -12.79
C THR A 106 3.62 14.63 -11.59
N PRO A 107 3.77 15.75 -10.85
CA PRO A 107 2.87 16.07 -9.74
C PRO A 107 1.38 16.08 -10.14
N ALA A 108 1.08 16.48 -11.38
CA ALA A 108 -0.28 16.47 -11.92
C ALA A 108 -0.84 15.05 -12.08
N GLU A 109 -0.03 14.10 -12.53
CA GLU A 109 -0.43 12.69 -12.65
C GLU A 109 -0.60 12.04 -11.28
N VAL A 110 0.31 12.30 -10.33
CA VAL A 110 0.17 11.82 -8.94
C VAL A 110 -1.12 12.36 -8.33
N LYS A 111 -1.38 13.66 -8.47
CA LYS A 111 -2.63 14.30 -8.06
C LYS A 111 -3.86 13.60 -8.64
N SER A 112 -3.86 13.35 -9.95
CA SER A 112 -4.98 12.70 -10.63
C SER A 112 -5.28 11.31 -10.05
N ARG A 113 -4.23 10.52 -9.75
CA ARG A 113 -4.34 9.19 -9.14
C ARG A 113 -4.81 9.23 -7.69
N VAL A 114 -4.26 10.15 -6.89
CA VAL A 114 -4.70 10.34 -5.49
C VAL A 114 -6.17 10.74 -5.45
N TRP A 115 -6.59 11.67 -6.30
CA TRP A 115 -7.99 12.09 -6.42
C TRP A 115 -8.91 10.92 -6.81
N ALA A 116 -8.48 10.09 -7.76
CA ALA A 116 -9.26 8.93 -8.21
C ALA A 116 -9.55 7.91 -7.09
N VAL A 117 -8.68 7.82 -6.07
CA VAL A 117 -8.85 6.93 -4.91
C VAL A 117 -9.66 7.58 -3.80
N ILE A 118 -9.31 8.81 -3.40
CA ILE A 118 -9.94 9.46 -2.25
C ILE A 118 -11.36 9.92 -2.58
N ARG A 119 -11.55 10.64 -3.71
CA ARG A 119 -12.84 11.20 -4.15
C ARG A 119 -13.61 12.03 -3.11
N ARG A 120 -12.94 12.58 -2.09
CA ARG A 120 -13.52 13.45 -1.05
C ARG A 120 -13.12 14.90 -1.29
N GLN A 121 -14.11 15.78 -1.36
CA GLN A 121 -13.89 17.20 -1.65
C GLN A 121 -13.10 17.92 -0.55
N GLU A 122 -13.27 17.52 0.71
CA GLU A 122 -12.55 18.08 1.87
C GLU A 122 -11.02 17.92 1.78
N ASP A 123 -10.53 16.88 1.09
CA ASP A 123 -9.10 16.62 0.92
C ASP A 123 -8.48 17.38 -0.27
N LEU A 124 -9.31 17.94 -1.16
CA LEU A 124 -8.85 18.60 -2.39
C LEU A 124 -7.87 19.76 -2.14
N PRO A 125 -8.04 20.62 -1.13
CA PRO A 125 -7.05 21.65 -0.80
C PRO A 125 -5.67 21.07 -0.45
N GLU A 126 -5.62 19.95 0.30
CA GLU A 126 -4.37 19.28 0.63
C GLU A 126 -3.72 18.65 -0.60
N ILE A 127 -4.51 17.96 -1.42
CA ILE A 127 -4.09 17.38 -2.70
C ILE A 127 -3.48 18.46 -3.63
N ASN A 128 -4.10 19.64 -3.69
CA ASN A 128 -3.61 20.77 -4.49
C ASN A 128 -2.27 21.31 -3.95
N ARG A 129 -2.12 21.45 -2.63
CA ARG A 129 -0.84 21.88 -2.03
C ARG A 129 0.30 20.90 -2.32
N HIS A 130 0.02 19.60 -2.26
CA HIS A 130 0.99 18.57 -2.65
C HIS A 130 1.43 18.72 -4.11
N ALA A 131 0.50 18.89 -5.03
CA ALA A 131 0.82 19.08 -6.45
C ALA A 131 1.63 20.35 -6.73
N ALA A 132 1.46 21.39 -5.91
CA ALA A 132 2.21 22.63 -5.99
C ALA A 132 3.58 22.57 -5.29
N GLY A 133 3.97 21.44 -4.68
CA GLY A 133 5.21 21.33 -3.90
C GLY A 133 5.20 22.10 -2.58
N LEU A 134 4.02 22.52 -2.10
CA LEU A 134 3.83 23.31 -0.88
C LEU A 134 3.42 22.46 0.32
N ALA A 135 3.50 21.13 0.20
CA ALA A 135 3.18 20.24 1.30
C ALA A 135 4.31 20.25 2.34
N PRO A 136 4.00 20.37 3.64
CA PRO A 136 5.01 20.28 4.67
C PRO A 136 5.63 18.87 4.67
N ASN A 137 6.95 18.83 4.56
CA ASN A 137 7.71 17.59 4.73
C ASN A 137 7.44 17.03 6.12
N LEU A 138 7.04 15.77 6.20
CA LEU A 138 7.06 15.06 7.47
C LEU A 138 8.53 14.97 7.88
N ALA A 139 8.89 15.60 9.00
CA ALA A 139 10.23 15.51 9.54
C ALA A 139 10.57 14.02 9.73
N ALA A 140 11.44 13.50 8.87
CA ALA A 140 11.85 12.12 8.92
C ALA A 140 12.68 11.94 10.18
N ARG A 141 12.06 11.44 11.26
CA ARG A 141 12.77 11.04 12.47
C ARG A 141 13.51 9.73 12.19
N HIS A 142 14.55 9.79 11.38
CA HIS A 142 15.44 8.64 11.14
C HIS A 142 16.33 8.31 12.36
N ALA A 143 16.27 9.07 13.45
CA ALA A 143 17.27 8.99 14.51
C ALA A 143 16.96 8.04 15.67
N GLU A 144 15.71 7.63 15.93
CA GLU A 144 15.38 7.00 17.23
C GLU A 144 14.51 5.74 17.17
N HIS A 145 14.02 5.32 16.01
CA HIS A 145 13.11 4.17 15.89
C HIS A 145 13.65 3.14 14.91
N ASP A 146 14.81 2.58 15.23
CA ASP A 146 15.28 1.35 14.59
C ASP A 146 14.45 0.20 15.15
N PRO A 147 13.56 -0.45 14.37
CA PRO A 147 12.92 -1.66 14.83
C PRO A 147 14.03 -2.71 15.03
N VAL A 148 14.07 -3.30 16.23
CA VAL A 148 14.97 -4.39 16.60
C VAL A 148 15.06 -5.38 15.42
N PRO A 149 16.26 -5.77 14.94
CA PRO A 149 16.40 -6.68 13.82
C PRO A 149 15.99 -8.07 14.28
N VAL A 150 14.71 -8.41 14.12
CA VAL A 150 14.23 -9.79 14.26
C VAL A 150 14.12 -10.38 12.86
N SER A 151 14.86 -11.47 12.68
CA SER A 151 15.02 -12.21 11.42
C SER A 151 13.68 -12.52 10.76
N ALA A 152 13.47 -12.01 9.54
CA ALA A 152 12.33 -12.35 8.67
C ALA A 152 12.51 -13.72 7.99
N CYS A 153 13.30 -14.63 8.56
CA CYS A 153 13.45 -15.99 8.07
C CYS A 153 12.26 -16.84 8.52
N SER A 154 11.10 -16.71 7.87
CA SER A 154 10.03 -17.74 7.79
C SER A 154 8.93 -17.38 6.78
N LEU A 155 9.24 -16.71 5.66
CA LEU A 155 8.23 -16.32 4.66
C LEU A 155 8.44 -16.93 3.27
N LEU A 156 9.20 -18.02 3.15
CA LEU A 156 9.34 -18.72 1.87
C LEU A 156 9.07 -20.20 2.04
N TYR A 157 7.79 -20.59 1.97
CA TYR A 157 7.37 -21.85 1.35
C TYR A 157 5.93 -21.65 0.86
N PHE A 158 5.78 -21.16 -0.37
CA PHE A 158 4.58 -21.41 -1.15
C PHE A 158 4.70 -22.83 -1.70
N ASP A 159 4.21 -23.81 -0.96
CA ASP A 159 3.92 -25.13 -1.53
C ASP A 159 2.47 -25.08 -2.03
N LEU A 160 2.33 -24.85 -3.34
CA LEU A 160 1.07 -25.03 -4.03
C LEU A 160 0.86 -26.54 -4.19
N ARG A 161 -0.04 -27.11 -3.39
CA ARG A 161 -0.61 -28.44 -3.62
C ARG A 161 -2.10 -28.34 -3.85
#